data_AF-I4A6N4-F1
#
_entry.id   AF-I4A6N4-F1
#
_cell.length_a   1.000
_cell.length_b   1.000
_cell.length_c   1.000
_cell.angle_alpha   90.00
_cell.angle_beta   90.00
_cell.angle_gamma   90.00
#
_symmetry.space_group_name_H-M   'P 1'
#
loop_
_entity.id
_entity.type
_entity.pdbx_description
1 polymer ?
#
loop_
_entity_poly.entity_id
_entity_poly.type
_entity_poly.pdbx_seq_one_letter_code
_entity_poly.pdbx_strand_id
1 'polypeptide(L)'
;MNNYRPVILAEQTVLNDFELDPLTRKISIDISRRGEQSNKGMVDSLRQTLHQRLGVPVSIPVPLMNDVLKFGRDGNEAITVTLTASHDINEEGKAGSYQLINLEPGDHTDFNVGLAIDIGTTTVVVYLVNMINGDIIGKASDYNGQIKFGDDILSRIMVAREEKGLKELQALIVNTLNELIQNLCTQFSLKPHDINGVCIGANTTMVHLLLGLDPGSICREPYKPVVNNAEVFCAKDIGLDVNPLAPTYCLPSIGSYIGGDVLAGILVSGMHKQEETSLLVDIGTNGEFILGNHEWLVACAGAAGPALEGGVTECGIRAEQGAVDHVEIDSEHSVRYTTIDNAPARGICGSGLIDILAELFLNGIIDRAARFTDGRERFIIVPAHESAEGREIFISQKDISSLMRTKGAVNAALEVLIESVGCRWEEIVKFYAAGAFGQYLPLESAITIGLYPDLPREHMMRLGNSSGEGARQVLLSNEKRREIEQIANKITYFEMNANNMFMDKYCGSRFLPHTNMDLFPSVKEKLAVRQSGF
;
A
#
# COMPACT_ATOMS: atom_id res chain seq x y z
N MET A 1 27.46 -3.59 -14.97
CA MET A 1 26.88 -4.76 -14.26
C MET A 1 25.96 -4.18 -13.22
N ASN A 2 24.69 -3.97 -13.58
CA ASN A 2 23.68 -3.41 -12.68
C ASN A 2 23.09 -4.57 -11.87
N ASN A 3 23.38 -4.60 -10.57
CA ASN A 3 22.78 -5.54 -9.64
C ASN A 3 21.31 -5.18 -9.46
N TYR A 4 20.46 -5.94 -10.12
CA TYR A 4 19.02 -5.95 -9.98
C TYR A 4 18.65 -6.55 -8.62
N ARG A 5 17.97 -5.79 -7.76
CA ARG A 5 17.19 -6.32 -6.63
C ARG A 5 15.70 -6.21 -6.98
N PRO A 6 14.92 -7.29 -6.95
CA PRO A 6 13.48 -7.21 -7.10
C PRO A 6 12.90 -6.60 -5.82
N VAL A 7 12.25 -5.44 -5.95
CA VAL A 7 11.45 -4.85 -4.87
C VAL A 7 10.23 -4.29 -5.61
N ILE A 8 9.03 -4.85 -5.55
CA ILE A 8 8.29 -5.14 -4.33
C ILE A 8 7.23 -6.22 -4.63
N LEU A 9 7.60 -7.48 -4.46
CA LEU A 9 6.74 -8.57 -4.02
C LEU A 9 7.68 -9.39 -3.13
N ALA A 10 7.30 -9.75 -1.91
CA ALA A 10 8.16 -10.62 -1.10
C ALA A 10 8.45 -11.92 -1.87
N GLU A 11 9.58 -12.59 -1.59
CA GLU A 11 9.91 -13.89 -2.20
C GLU A 11 8.80 -14.94 -2.00
N GLN A 12 7.91 -14.71 -1.02
CA GLN A 12 6.66 -15.42 -0.81
C GLN A 12 5.51 -14.69 -1.51
N THR A 13 5.46 -14.75 -2.84
CA THR A 13 4.31 -14.26 -3.59
C THR A 13 3.16 -15.24 -3.46
N VAL A 14 2.01 -14.81 -2.93
CA VAL A 14 0.75 -15.52 -3.14
C VAL A 14 0.38 -15.30 -4.61
N LEU A 15 0.79 -16.22 -5.48
CA LEU A 15 0.41 -16.22 -6.89
C LEU A 15 -1.08 -16.59 -6.98
N ASN A 16 -1.94 -15.57 -7.01
CA ASN A 16 -3.31 -15.74 -7.42
C ASN A 16 -3.38 -15.52 -8.93
N ASP A 17 -3.42 -16.60 -9.70
CA ASP A 17 -3.77 -16.50 -11.11
C ASP A 17 -5.20 -15.95 -11.23
N PHE A 18 -5.40 -14.94 -12.08
CA PHE A 18 -6.71 -14.38 -12.38
C PHE A 18 -6.83 -14.06 -13.86
N GLU A 19 -8.06 -14.05 -14.38
CA GLU A 19 -8.32 -13.72 -15.78
C GLU A 19 -8.08 -12.23 -16.04
N LEU A 20 -7.31 -11.93 -17.09
CA LEU A 20 -7.04 -10.57 -17.54
C LEU A 20 -8.28 -10.00 -18.23
N ASP A 21 -8.95 -9.07 -17.55
CA ASP A 21 -10.01 -8.22 -18.07
C ASP A 21 -9.69 -6.76 -17.65
N PRO A 22 -8.65 -6.18 -18.27
CA PRO A 22 -8.08 -4.91 -17.83
C PRO A 22 -9.09 -3.76 -17.98
N LEU A 23 -8.86 -2.69 -17.22
CA LEU A 23 -9.71 -1.50 -17.21
C LEU A 23 -9.91 -0.92 -18.62
N THR A 24 -8.91 -1.07 -19.48
CA THR A 24 -9.01 -0.75 -20.91
C THR A 24 -8.44 -1.83 -21.80
N ARG A 25 -9.04 -1.96 -22.99
CA ARG A 25 -8.62 -2.94 -24.01
C ARG A 25 -8.47 -2.27 -25.37
N LYS A 26 -7.54 -2.80 -26.18
CA LYS A 26 -7.32 -2.38 -27.56
C LYS A 26 -7.93 -3.36 -28.55
N ILE A 27 -8.51 -2.84 -29.62
CA ILE A 27 -9.09 -3.64 -30.71
C ILE A 27 -8.73 -3.01 -32.06
N SER A 28 -8.13 -3.80 -32.94
CA SER A 28 -7.84 -3.41 -34.33
C SER A 28 -9.06 -3.60 -35.22
N ILE A 29 -9.45 -2.59 -35.98
CA ILE A 29 -10.61 -2.54 -36.88
C ILE A 29 -10.14 -2.29 -38.30
N ASP A 30 -10.48 -3.21 -39.20
CA ASP A 30 -10.31 -3.03 -40.65
C ASP A 30 -11.26 -1.93 -41.16
N ILE A 31 -10.68 -0.92 -41.81
CA ILE A 31 -11.40 0.19 -42.44
C ILE A 31 -11.25 0.21 -43.97
N SER A 32 -10.49 -0.72 -44.55
CA SER A 32 -10.25 -0.87 -45.99
C SER A 32 -11.53 -1.13 -46.80
N ARG A 33 -12.55 -1.72 -46.18
CA ARG A 33 -13.83 -2.12 -46.81
C ARG A 33 -15.00 -1.18 -46.54
N ARG A 34 -14.78 0.05 -46.07
CA ARG A 34 -15.86 1.02 -45.89
C ARG A 34 -16.38 1.44 -47.27
N GLY A 35 -17.35 0.65 -47.77
CA GLY A 35 -17.89 0.76 -49.12
C GLY A 35 -18.36 2.16 -49.45
N GLU A 36 -18.02 2.61 -50.66
CA GLU A 36 -18.25 3.93 -51.26
C GLU A 36 -19.75 4.33 -51.41
N GLN A 37 -20.70 3.63 -50.78
CA GLN A 37 -22.14 3.76 -51.05
C GLN A 37 -23.00 4.30 -49.89
N SER A 38 -22.42 4.71 -48.75
CA SER A 38 -23.20 5.23 -47.61
C SER A 38 -22.89 6.69 -47.27
N ASN A 39 -23.91 7.56 -47.21
CA ASN A 39 -23.80 8.95 -46.73
C ASN A 39 -23.90 9.06 -45.19
N LYS A 40 -23.59 7.97 -44.47
CA LYS A 40 -23.61 7.92 -43.00
C LYS A 40 -22.35 8.57 -42.44
N GLY A 41 -22.48 9.31 -41.34
CA GLY A 41 -21.35 9.95 -40.67
C GLY A 41 -20.26 8.94 -40.26
N MET A 42 -18.98 9.29 -40.40
CA MET A 42 -17.87 8.38 -40.10
C MET A 42 -17.85 7.89 -38.64
N VAL A 43 -18.22 8.77 -37.71
CA VAL A 43 -18.38 8.43 -36.29
C VAL A 43 -19.51 7.43 -36.08
N ASP A 44 -20.65 7.61 -36.76
CA ASP A 44 -21.79 6.70 -36.66
C ASP A 44 -21.52 5.34 -37.29
N SER A 45 -20.74 5.32 -38.37
CA SER A 45 -20.25 4.10 -39.01
C SER A 45 -19.30 3.35 -38.09
N LEU A 46 -18.32 4.04 -37.47
CA LEU A 46 -17.44 3.43 -36.47
C LEU A 46 -18.23 2.88 -35.28
N ARG A 47 -19.19 3.66 -34.77
CA ARG A 47 -20.07 3.23 -33.66
C ARG A 47 -20.83 1.96 -34.01
N GLN A 48 -21.38 1.87 -35.23
CA GLN A 48 -22.09 0.69 -35.70
C GLN A 48 -21.16 -0.52 -35.83
N THR A 49 -19.97 -0.36 -36.41
CA THR A 49 -18.98 -1.44 -36.54
C THR A 49 -18.57 -1.97 -35.17
N LEU A 50 -18.31 -1.07 -34.21
CA LEU A 50 -17.97 -1.43 -32.84
C LEU A 50 -19.13 -2.16 -32.14
N HIS A 51 -20.36 -1.66 -32.27
CA HIS A 51 -21.53 -2.30 -31.70
C HIS A 51 -21.74 -3.72 -32.24
N GLN A 52 -21.60 -3.92 -33.55
CA GLN A 52 -21.72 -5.24 -34.19
C GLN A 52 -20.64 -6.21 -33.70
N ARG A 53 -19.42 -5.73 -33.45
CA ARG A 53 -18.32 -6.56 -32.98
C ARG A 53 -18.40 -6.91 -31.50
N LEU A 54 -18.87 -5.97 -30.67
CA LEU A 54 -18.86 -6.11 -29.22
C LEU A 54 -20.20 -6.58 -28.64
N GLY A 55 -21.27 -6.53 -29.42
CA GLY A 55 -22.63 -6.88 -28.97
C GLY A 55 -23.28 -5.83 -28.07
N VAL A 56 -22.57 -4.75 -27.71
CA VAL A 56 -23.04 -3.70 -26.79
C VAL A 56 -22.76 -2.30 -27.34
N PRO A 57 -23.49 -1.25 -26.92
CA PRO A 57 -23.30 0.10 -27.41
C PRO A 57 -21.89 0.64 -27.11
N VAL A 58 -21.37 1.48 -28.02
CA VAL A 58 -20.11 2.21 -27.80
C VAL A 58 -20.32 3.72 -27.89
N SER A 59 -19.94 4.44 -26.84
CA SER A 59 -19.91 5.90 -26.82
C SER A 59 -18.60 6.42 -27.40
N ILE A 60 -18.68 7.47 -28.22
CA ILE A 60 -17.51 8.17 -28.77
C ILE A 60 -17.57 9.61 -28.25
N PRO A 61 -16.69 10.00 -27.32
CA PRO A 61 -16.62 11.37 -26.80
C PRO A 61 -16.38 12.39 -27.91
N VAL A 62 -17.00 13.57 -27.77
CA VAL A 62 -16.86 14.69 -28.73
C VAL A 62 -15.40 15.01 -29.07
N PRO A 63 -14.45 15.03 -28.10
CA PRO A 63 -13.04 15.31 -28.40
C PRO A 63 -12.40 14.38 -29.44
N LEU A 64 -12.87 13.13 -29.56
CA LEU A 64 -12.29 12.14 -30.48
C LEU A 64 -12.98 12.11 -31.86
N MET A 65 -14.09 12.83 -32.05
CA MET A 65 -14.88 12.74 -33.29
C MET A 65 -14.12 13.25 -34.52
N ASN A 66 -13.27 14.28 -34.37
CA ASN A 66 -12.43 14.78 -35.45
C ASN A 66 -11.29 13.80 -35.78
N ASP A 67 -10.77 13.08 -34.78
CA ASP A 67 -9.72 12.09 -35.00
C ASP A 67 -10.24 10.91 -35.82
N VAL A 68 -11.49 10.48 -35.61
CA VAL A 68 -12.15 9.48 -36.45
C VAL A 68 -12.15 9.87 -37.93
N LEU A 69 -12.39 11.16 -38.23
CA LEU A 69 -12.37 11.66 -39.61
C LEU A 69 -10.96 11.65 -40.20
N LYS A 70 -9.96 12.04 -39.41
CA LYS A 70 -8.55 12.06 -39.82
C LYS A 70 -8.07 10.65 -40.18
N PHE A 71 -8.25 9.68 -39.28
CA PHE A 71 -7.76 8.32 -39.49
C PHE A 71 -8.45 7.58 -40.63
N GLY A 72 -9.70 7.94 -40.96
CA GLY A 72 -10.43 7.41 -42.11
C GLY A 72 -10.01 7.99 -43.47
N ARG A 73 -9.22 9.07 -43.51
CA ARG A 73 -8.78 9.73 -44.75
C ARG A 73 -7.34 9.42 -45.14
N ASP A 74 -6.50 9.05 -44.19
CA ASP A 74 -5.05 8.89 -44.38
C ASP A 74 -4.64 7.58 -45.09
N GLY A 75 -5.57 6.89 -45.77
CA GLY A 75 -5.28 5.66 -46.51
C GLY A 75 -4.94 4.44 -45.65
N ASN A 76 -5.21 4.50 -44.35
CA ASN A 76 -4.98 3.40 -43.42
C ASN A 76 -5.91 2.22 -43.72
N GLU A 77 -5.37 1.00 -43.72
CA GLU A 77 -6.16 -0.23 -43.87
C GLU A 77 -6.83 -0.65 -42.56
N ALA A 78 -6.21 -0.31 -41.41
CA ALA A 78 -6.72 -0.61 -40.08
C ALA A 78 -6.54 0.58 -39.13
N ILE A 79 -7.38 0.63 -38.10
CA ILE A 79 -7.24 1.53 -36.95
C ILE A 79 -7.34 0.73 -35.67
N THR A 80 -6.58 1.09 -34.65
CA THR A 80 -6.72 0.54 -33.30
C THR A 80 -7.55 1.48 -32.45
N VAL A 81 -8.59 0.95 -31.83
CA VAL A 81 -9.40 1.66 -30.83
C VAL A 81 -9.00 1.21 -29.44
N THR A 82 -8.88 2.15 -28.51
CA THR A 82 -8.78 1.85 -27.07
C THR A 82 -10.12 2.12 -26.40
N LEU A 83 -10.66 1.12 -25.71
CA LEU A 83 -11.98 1.14 -25.11
C LEU A 83 -11.89 0.93 -23.60
N THR A 84 -12.68 1.68 -22.84
CA THR A 84 -12.99 1.42 -21.43
C THR A 84 -14.40 0.85 -21.30
N ALA A 85 -14.58 -0.11 -20.39
CA ALA A 85 -15.89 -0.69 -20.09
C ALA A 85 -16.71 0.23 -19.17
N SER A 86 -18.03 0.26 -19.33
CA SER A 86 -18.91 0.83 -18.31
C SER A 86 -18.96 -0.06 -17.06
N HIS A 87 -19.27 0.56 -15.91
CA HIS A 87 -19.58 -0.16 -14.67
C HIS A 87 -20.83 -1.03 -14.75
N ASP A 88 -21.80 -0.63 -15.58
CA ASP A 88 -22.99 -1.44 -15.82
C ASP A 88 -22.62 -2.78 -16.42
N ILE A 89 -23.20 -3.85 -15.88
CA ILE A 89 -22.97 -5.22 -16.31
C ILE A 89 -24.32 -5.79 -16.76
N ASN A 90 -24.33 -6.44 -17.92
CA ASN A 90 -25.52 -7.09 -18.45
C ASN A 90 -25.77 -8.46 -17.77
N GLU A 91 -26.90 -9.09 -18.07
CA GLU A 91 -27.30 -10.38 -17.50
C GLU A 91 -26.29 -11.52 -17.79
N GLU A 92 -25.41 -11.35 -18.78
CA GLU A 92 -24.34 -12.30 -19.14
C GLU A 92 -23.02 -12.03 -18.41
N GLY A 93 -22.98 -11.06 -17.49
CA GLY A 93 -21.77 -10.70 -16.75
C GLY A 93 -20.78 -9.80 -17.52
N LYS A 94 -21.14 -9.34 -18.73
CA LYS A 94 -20.31 -8.48 -19.58
C LYS A 94 -20.64 -7.00 -19.40
N ALA A 95 -19.71 -6.11 -19.77
CA ALA A 95 -19.95 -4.67 -19.75
C ALA A 95 -21.16 -4.28 -20.61
N GLY A 96 -22.09 -3.51 -20.05
CA GLY A 96 -23.31 -3.05 -20.71
C GLY A 96 -23.06 -2.03 -21.82
N SER A 97 -21.92 -1.34 -21.80
CA SER A 97 -21.45 -0.47 -22.86
C SER A 97 -19.93 -0.27 -22.80
N TYR A 98 -19.36 0.31 -23.86
CA TYR A 98 -17.97 0.78 -23.87
C TYR A 98 -17.89 2.27 -24.22
N GLN A 99 -16.81 2.92 -23.83
CA GLN A 99 -16.45 4.25 -24.29
C GLN A 99 -15.09 4.23 -24.99
N LEU A 100 -15.00 4.92 -26.13
CA LEU A 100 -13.74 5.14 -26.84
C LEU A 100 -12.89 6.18 -26.10
N ILE A 101 -11.64 5.83 -25.82
CA ILE A 101 -10.69 6.72 -25.12
C ILE A 101 -9.44 7.07 -25.96
N ASN A 102 -9.14 6.27 -26.99
CA ASN A 102 -8.04 6.56 -27.92
C ASN A 102 -8.27 5.94 -29.31
N LEU A 103 -7.59 6.50 -30.31
CA LEU A 103 -7.55 6.04 -31.70
C LEU A 103 -6.12 6.12 -32.24
N GLU A 104 -5.63 5.03 -32.82
CA GLU A 104 -4.29 4.94 -33.41
C GLU A 104 -4.38 4.39 -34.85
N PRO A 105 -3.55 4.87 -35.79
CA PRO A 105 -3.49 4.31 -37.14
C PRO A 105 -2.75 2.97 -37.16
N GLY A 106 -3.26 1.97 -37.86
CA GLY A 106 -2.67 0.63 -37.90
C GLY A 106 -3.09 -0.28 -36.74
N ASP A 107 -2.44 -1.44 -36.65
CA ASP A 107 -2.66 -2.41 -35.57
C ASP A 107 -1.63 -2.23 -34.46
N HIS A 108 -2.11 -1.82 -33.28
CA HIS A 108 -1.35 -1.60 -32.06
C HIS A 108 -1.91 -2.42 -30.90
N THR A 109 -2.56 -3.55 -31.20
CA THR A 109 -3.15 -4.43 -30.19
C THR A 109 -2.11 -5.20 -29.36
N ASP A 110 -0.85 -5.21 -29.80
CA ASP A 110 0.30 -5.81 -29.13
C ASP A 110 0.92 -4.91 -28.04
N PHE A 111 0.43 -3.67 -27.89
CA PHE A 111 0.94 -2.72 -26.91
C PHE A 111 -0.19 -2.00 -26.16
N ASN A 112 -0.32 -2.26 -24.86
CA ASN A 112 -1.23 -1.52 -23.98
C ASN A 112 -0.66 -1.45 -22.56
N VAL A 113 -0.56 -0.25 -22.00
CA VAL A 113 0.03 -0.03 -20.68
C VAL A 113 -0.87 0.82 -19.78
N GLY A 114 -0.76 0.58 -18.48
CA GLY A 114 -1.47 1.32 -17.44
C GLY A 114 -0.59 1.49 -16.19
N LEU A 115 -1.13 2.18 -15.19
CA LEU A 115 -0.42 2.45 -13.94
C LEU A 115 -1.16 1.81 -12.76
N ALA A 116 -0.42 1.10 -11.93
CA ALA A 116 -0.82 0.76 -10.57
C ALA A 116 -0.04 1.66 -9.61
N ILE A 117 -0.74 2.36 -8.73
CA ILE A 117 -0.17 3.43 -7.90
C ILE A 117 -0.50 3.16 -6.44
N ASP A 118 0.50 3.30 -5.58
CA ASP A 118 0.35 3.30 -4.13
C ASP A 118 0.68 4.71 -3.60
N ILE A 119 -0.32 5.38 -3.00
CA ILE A 119 -0.15 6.69 -2.39
C ILE A 119 -0.12 6.53 -0.87
N GLY A 120 1.09 6.37 -0.33
CA GLY A 120 1.34 6.47 1.09
C GLY A 120 1.41 7.92 1.57
N THR A 121 1.25 8.11 2.87
CA THR A 121 1.43 9.43 3.52
C THR A 121 2.84 9.95 3.27
N THR A 122 3.86 9.09 3.31
CA THR A 122 5.27 9.48 3.17
C THR A 122 5.81 9.21 1.76
N THR A 123 5.46 8.09 1.15
CA THR A 123 6.06 7.64 -0.12
C THR A 123 4.97 7.37 -1.14
N VAL A 124 5.24 7.72 -2.39
CA VAL A 124 4.39 7.39 -3.54
C VAL A 124 5.15 6.42 -4.43
N VAL A 125 4.52 5.32 -4.83
CA VAL A 125 5.10 4.32 -5.71
C VAL A 125 4.20 4.14 -6.93
N VAL A 126 4.79 4.20 -8.13
CA VAL A 126 4.10 4.03 -9.41
C VAL A 126 4.71 2.84 -10.14
N TYR A 127 3.88 1.87 -10.47
CA TYR A 127 4.23 0.72 -11.31
C TYR A 127 3.64 0.92 -12.70
N LEU A 128 4.50 0.81 -13.72
CA LEU A 128 4.10 0.75 -15.11
C LEU A 128 3.81 -0.71 -15.47
N VAL A 129 2.59 -1.00 -15.89
CA VAL A 129 2.05 -2.35 -16.07
C VAL A 129 1.70 -2.58 -17.53
N ASN A 130 2.17 -3.69 -18.11
CA ASN A 130 1.69 -4.19 -19.39
C ASN A 130 0.31 -4.84 -19.20
N MET A 131 -0.72 -4.24 -19.78
CA MET A 131 -2.10 -4.69 -19.59
C MET A 131 -2.50 -5.87 -20.48
N ILE A 132 -1.59 -6.38 -21.32
CA ILE A 132 -1.82 -7.55 -22.17
C ILE A 132 -1.45 -8.85 -21.44
N ASN A 133 -0.33 -8.84 -20.71
CA ASN A 133 0.18 -10.01 -20.01
C ASN A 133 0.24 -9.84 -18.48
N GLY A 134 0.04 -8.61 -17.98
CA GLY A 134 0.03 -8.28 -16.57
C GLY A 134 1.40 -7.91 -15.98
N ASP A 135 2.49 -7.97 -16.75
CA ASP A 135 3.84 -7.77 -16.23
C ASP A 135 4.07 -6.33 -15.76
N ILE A 136 4.77 -6.18 -14.63
CA ILE A 136 5.33 -4.89 -14.22
C ILE A 136 6.58 -4.65 -15.07
N ILE A 137 6.50 -3.69 -15.99
CA ILE A 137 7.61 -3.36 -16.90
C ILE A 137 8.50 -2.24 -16.34
N GLY A 138 7.97 -1.40 -15.43
CA GLY A 138 8.71 -0.29 -14.84
C GLY A 138 8.20 0.09 -13.46
N LYS A 139 9.04 0.79 -12.69
CA LYS A 139 8.72 1.27 -11.36
C LYS A 139 9.44 2.59 -11.09
N ALA A 140 8.73 3.54 -10.51
CA ALA A 140 9.29 4.77 -9.97
C ALA A 140 8.70 5.04 -8.59
N SER A 141 9.44 5.71 -7.72
CA SER A 141 8.96 6.11 -6.38
C SER A 141 9.66 7.37 -5.91
N ASP A 142 8.95 8.19 -5.17
CA ASP A 142 9.50 9.39 -4.53
C ASP A 142 8.73 9.69 -3.24
N TYR A 143 9.18 10.70 -2.52
CA TYR A 143 8.48 11.28 -1.40
C TYR A 143 7.18 11.94 -1.83
N ASN A 144 6.15 11.76 -1.02
CA ASN A 144 4.90 12.48 -1.18
C ASN A 144 5.15 13.98 -0.96
N GLY A 145 4.93 14.79 -2.01
CA GLY A 145 5.16 16.23 -1.95
C GLY A 145 4.40 16.96 -0.85
N GLN A 146 3.33 16.35 -0.32
CA GLN A 146 2.53 16.86 0.80
C GLN A 146 3.25 16.85 2.15
N ILE A 147 4.39 16.15 2.29
CA ILE A 147 5.22 16.15 3.52
C ILE A 147 5.56 17.58 3.97
N LYS A 148 5.65 18.54 3.03
CA LYS A 148 5.86 19.97 3.32
C LYS A 148 4.85 20.57 4.31
N PHE A 149 3.65 19.99 4.42
CA PHE A 149 2.57 20.44 5.29
C PHE A 149 2.33 19.55 6.51
N GLY A 150 3.12 18.49 6.67
CA GLY A 150 3.03 17.58 7.81
C GLY A 150 3.40 16.15 7.45
N ASP A 151 4.06 15.49 8.40
CA ASP A 151 4.44 14.07 8.29
C ASP A 151 3.23 13.13 8.45
N ASP A 152 2.17 13.57 9.13
CA ASP A 152 0.97 12.78 9.41
C ASP A 152 -0.32 13.30 8.72
N ILE A 153 -1.34 12.45 8.67
CA ILE A 153 -2.63 12.75 8.02
C ILE A 153 -3.42 13.85 8.73
N LEU A 154 -3.36 13.96 10.06
CA LEU A 154 -4.14 14.95 10.81
C LEU A 154 -3.63 16.37 10.53
N SER A 155 -2.30 16.55 10.52
CA SER A 155 -1.66 17.81 10.15
C SER A 155 -2.11 18.27 8.76
N ARG A 156 -2.17 17.35 7.79
CA ARG A 156 -2.66 17.67 6.43
C ARG A 156 -4.15 17.98 6.40
N ILE A 157 -4.98 17.26 7.15
CA ILE A 157 -6.41 17.56 7.28
C ILE A 157 -6.60 18.96 7.85
N MET A 158 -5.79 19.38 8.84
CA MET A 158 -5.88 20.71 9.42
C MET A 158 -5.58 21.81 8.40
N VAL A 159 -4.58 21.61 7.54
CA VAL A 159 -4.25 22.53 6.43
C VAL A 159 -5.36 22.55 5.37
N ALA A 160 -5.92 21.38 5.04
CA ALA A 160 -6.99 21.22 4.06
C ALA A 160 -8.33 21.85 4.48
N ARG A 161 -8.48 22.30 5.75
CA ARG A 161 -9.68 23.03 6.20
C ARG A 161 -9.87 24.36 5.48
N GLU A 162 -8.79 24.95 5.00
CA GLU A 162 -8.84 26.14 4.17
C GLU A 162 -8.84 25.73 2.69
N GLU A 163 -9.72 26.33 1.89
CA GLU A 163 -9.83 26.01 0.45
C GLU A 163 -8.49 26.15 -0.29
N LYS A 164 -7.67 27.14 0.10
CA LYS A 164 -6.33 27.33 -0.44
C LYS A 164 -5.41 26.16 -0.08
N GLY A 165 -5.41 25.73 1.18
CA GLY A 165 -4.60 24.61 1.65
C GLY A 165 -4.99 23.29 0.99
N LEU A 166 -6.29 23.04 0.80
CA LEU A 166 -6.79 21.87 0.08
C LEU A 166 -6.29 21.83 -1.37
N LYS A 167 -6.42 22.94 -2.11
CA LYS A 167 -5.92 23.05 -3.49
C LYS A 167 -4.41 22.84 -3.58
N GLU A 168 -3.66 23.36 -2.61
CA GLU A 168 -2.20 23.22 -2.58
C GLU A 168 -1.78 21.77 -2.29
N LEU A 169 -2.42 21.11 -1.33
CA LEU A 169 -2.19 19.69 -1.04
C LEU A 169 -2.55 18.78 -2.22
N GLN A 170 -3.65 19.07 -2.92
CA GLN A 170 -4.06 18.35 -4.12
C GLN A 170 -3.05 18.53 -5.26
N ALA A 171 -2.63 19.78 -5.50
CA ALA A 171 -1.61 20.07 -6.51
C ALA A 171 -0.27 19.38 -6.20
N LEU A 172 0.14 19.33 -4.92
CA LEU A 172 1.38 18.68 -4.52
C LEU A 172 1.38 17.18 -4.84
N ILE A 173 0.30 16.44 -4.51
CA ILE A 173 0.25 15.01 -4.81
C ILE A 173 0.18 14.74 -6.31
N VAL A 174 -0.59 15.54 -7.07
CA VAL A 174 -0.67 15.40 -8.53
C VAL A 174 0.66 15.71 -9.20
N ASN A 175 1.38 16.74 -8.75
CA ASN A 175 2.71 17.06 -9.27
C ASN A 175 3.70 15.92 -8.99
N THR A 176 3.71 15.35 -7.78
CA THR A 176 4.53 14.16 -7.47
C THR A 176 4.21 13.00 -8.42
N LEU A 177 2.92 12.72 -8.66
CA LEU A 177 2.52 11.66 -9.60
C LEU A 177 2.97 11.96 -11.03
N ASN A 178 2.77 13.18 -11.52
CA ASN A 178 3.15 13.57 -12.87
C ASN A 178 4.68 13.52 -13.07
N GLU A 179 5.48 13.92 -12.08
CA GLU A 179 6.94 13.77 -12.13
C GLU A 179 7.37 12.30 -12.24
N LEU A 180 6.76 11.41 -11.45
CA LEU A 180 7.00 9.97 -11.52
C LEU A 180 6.58 9.37 -12.87
N ILE A 181 5.44 9.80 -13.41
CA ILE A 181 4.94 9.39 -14.72
C ILE A 181 5.89 9.84 -15.84
N GLN A 182 6.39 11.08 -15.79
CA GLN A 182 7.35 11.59 -16.78
C GLN A 182 8.67 10.82 -16.73
N ASN A 183 9.14 10.45 -15.53
CA ASN A 183 10.34 9.63 -15.36
C ASN A 183 10.17 8.26 -16.02
N LEU A 184 9.04 7.59 -15.77
CA LEU A 184 8.70 6.32 -16.42
C LEU A 184 8.56 6.46 -17.93
N CYS A 185 7.86 7.49 -18.42
CA CYS A 185 7.72 7.76 -19.84
C CYS A 185 9.08 7.92 -20.52
N THR A 186 9.99 8.70 -19.91
CA THR A 186 11.35 8.92 -20.42
C THR A 186 12.15 7.61 -20.42
N GLN A 187 12.10 6.83 -19.34
CA GLN A 187 12.84 5.59 -19.20
C GLN A 187 12.41 4.53 -20.23
N PHE A 188 11.12 4.44 -20.52
CA PHE A 188 10.55 3.42 -21.41
C PHE A 188 10.21 3.95 -22.82
N SER A 189 10.65 5.17 -23.15
CA SER A 189 10.38 5.83 -24.44
C SER A 189 8.88 5.91 -24.79
N LEU A 190 8.05 6.10 -23.77
CA LEU A 190 6.61 6.29 -23.89
C LEU A 190 6.25 7.77 -23.85
N LYS A 191 5.06 8.09 -24.33
CA LYS A 191 4.42 9.38 -24.11
C LYS A 191 3.33 9.22 -23.05
N PRO A 192 3.03 10.27 -22.27
CA PRO A 192 1.91 10.29 -21.33
C PRO A 192 0.61 9.70 -21.90
N HIS A 193 0.25 10.07 -23.13
CA HIS A 193 -0.98 9.61 -23.77
C HIS A 193 -1.03 8.11 -24.13
N ASP A 194 0.11 7.40 -24.06
CA ASP A 194 0.18 5.96 -24.30
C ASP A 194 -0.35 5.15 -23.10
N ILE A 195 -0.44 5.80 -21.93
CA ILE A 195 -0.94 5.21 -20.67
C ILE A 195 -2.48 5.28 -20.66
N ASN A 196 -3.13 4.11 -20.72
CA ASN A 196 -4.55 3.98 -21.00
C ASN A 196 -5.41 3.58 -19.79
N GLY A 197 -4.87 3.53 -18.57
CA GLY A 197 -5.64 3.21 -17.37
C GLY A 197 -4.83 3.41 -16.11
N VAL A 198 -5.49 3.81 -15.03
CA VAL A 198 -4.85 4.10 -13.75
C VAL A 198 -5.65 3.47 -12.60
N CYS A 199 -4.97 2.77 -11.71
CA CYS A 199 -5.56 2.25 -10.48
C CYS A 199 -4.71 2.66 -9.27
N ILE A 200 -5.37 3.10 -8.20
CA ILE A 200 -4.72 3.78 -7.06
C ILE A 200 -5.14 3.12 -5.74
N GLY A 201 -4.19 2.53 -5.03
CA GLY A 201 -4.31 2.13 -3.62
C GLY A 201 -3.83 3.25 -2.72
N ALA A 202 -4.63 3.64 -1.73
CA ALA A 202 -4.30 4.72 -0.79
C ALA A 202 -5.23 4.70 0.42
N ASN A 203 -4.80 5.28 1.54
CA ASN A 203 -5.70 5.51 2.66
C ASN A 203 -6.77 6.56 2.32
N THR A 204 -7.87 6.56 3.08
CA THR A 204 -9.04 7.41 2.83
C THR A 204 -8.68 8.90 2.71
N THR A 205 -7.77 9.40 3.56
CA THR A 205 -7.39 10.82 3.54
C THR A 205 -6.60 11.16 2.28
N MET A 206 -5.68 10.29 1.86
CA MET A 206 -4.91 10.47 0.62
C MET A 206 -5.82 10.49 -0.62
N VAL A 207 -6.85 9.65 -0.67
CA VAL A 207 -7.87 9.70 -1.74
C VAL A 207 -8.59 11.05 -1.74
N HIS A 208 -9.03 11.54 -0.59
CA HIS A 208 -9.73 12.83 -0.52
C HIS A 208 -8.84 13.99 -0.98
N LEU A 209 -7.58 14.02 -0.55
CA LEU A 209 -6.64 15.05 -0.98
C LEU A 209 -6.33 14.98 -2.47
N LEU A 210 -6.18 13.77 -3.04
CA LEU A 210 -5.98 13.58 -4.48
C LEU A 210 -7.16 14.10 -5.32
N LEU A 211 -8.38 13.81 -4.86
CA LEU A 211 -9.62 14.20 -5.53
C LEU A 211 -10.02 15.67 -5.25
N GLY A 212 -9.30 16.37 -4.36
CA GLY A 212 -9.66 17.73 -3.94
C GLY A 212 -10.96 17.79 -3.13
N LEU A 213 -11.32 16.71 -2.43
CA LEU A 213 -12.48 16.62 -1.54
C LEU A 213 -12.11 17.10 -0.13
N ASP A 214 -13.04 17.72 0.58
CA ASP A 214 -12.84 18.16 1.97
C ASP A 214 -12.65 16.96 2.91
N PRO A 215 -11.47 16.78 3.53
CA PRO A 215 -11.22 15.66 4.44
C PRO A 215 -11.58 16.02 5.90
N GLY A 216 -12.10 17.20 6.18
CA GLY A 216 -12.26 17.75 7.54
C GLY A 216 -13.16 16.92 8.47
N SER A 217 -14.11 16.16 7.93
CA SER A 217 -15.00 15.27 8.68
C SER A 217 -14.40 13.89 8.98
N ILE A 218 -13.27 13.54 8.37
CA ILE A 218 -12.59 12.25 8.61
C ILE A 218 -12.12 12.15 10.06
N CYS A 219 -11.56 13.23 10.61
CA CYS A 219 -11.00 13.29 11.96
C CYS A 219 -11.95 13.87 13.02
N ARG A 220 -13.24 14.02 12.70
CA ARG A 220 -14.24 14.61 13.60
C ARG A 220 -15.42 13.67 13.73
N GLU A 221 -15.85 13.39 14.96
CA GLU A 221 -17.05 12.59 15.22
C GLU A 221 -18.24 13.12 14.38
N PRO A 222 -18.95 12.25 13.64
CA PRO A 222 -18.93 10.78 13.68
C PRO A 222 -17.95 10.08 12.71
N TYR A 223 -16.81 10.70 12.38
CA TYR A 223 -15.72 10.16 11.58
C TYR A 223 -16.18 9.68 10.19
N LYS A 224 -16.76 10.61 9.43
CA LYS A 224 -17.36 10.29 8.12
C LYS A 224 -16.55 10.89 6.99
N PRO A 225 -15.96 10.08 6.09
CA PRO A 225 -15.46 10.59 4.81
C PRO A 225 -16.61 11.08 3.93
N VAL A 226 -16.28 11.89 2.91
CA VAL A 226 -17.23 12.33 1.88
C VAL A 226 -17.73 11.14 1.06
N VAL A 227 -16.80 10.22 0.76
CA VAL A 227 -17.03 9.08 -0.11
C VAL A 227 -16.11 7.93 0.29
N ASN A 228 -16.63 6.71 0.20
CA ASN A 228 -15.87 5.48 0.36
C ASN A 228 -15.46 4.85 -0.99
N ASN A 229 -16.26 5.04 -2.05
CA ASN A 229 -15.94 4.61 -3.41
C ASN A 229 -16.23 5.76 -4.38
N ALA A 230 -15.19 6.30 -5.01
CA ALA A 230 -15.30 7.42 -5.95
C ALA A 230 -15.76 7.01 -7.36
N GLU A 231 -16.03 5.72 -7.56
CA GLU A 231 -16.29 5.11 -8.86
C GLU A 231 -15.12 5.34 -9.84
N VAL A 232 -15.34 5.09 -11.14
CA VAL A 232 -14.34 5.35 -12.17
C VAL A 232 -14.55 6.75 -12.72
N PHE A 233 -13.48 7.53 -12.78
CA PHE A 233 -13.49 8.90 -13.31
C PHE A 233 -12.38 9.08 -14.37
N CYS A 234 -12.34 10.21 -15.08
CA CYS A 234 -11.31 10.45 -16.08
C CYS A 234 -10.04 11.00 -15.45
N ALA A 235 -8.87 10.55 -15.90
CA ALA A 235 -7.58 11.06 -15.42
C ALA A 235 -7.43 12.60 -15.50
N LYS A 236 -8.02 13.23 -16.52
CA LYS A 236 -8.04 14.70 -16.66
C LYS A 236 -8.76 15.42 -15.52
N ASP A 237 -9.71 14.77 -14.85
CA ASP A 237 -10.56 15.40 -13.84
C ASP A 237 -9.75 15.76 -12.58
N ILE A 238 -8.61 15.09 -12.37
CA ILE A 238 -7.66 15.36 -11.30
C ILE A 238 -6.31 15.91 -11.79
N GLY A 239 -6.14 16.08 -13.10
CA GLY A 239 -4.93 16.65 -13.70
C GLY A 239 -3.74 15.69 -13.84
N LEU A 240 -3.98 14.38 -13.98
CA LEU A 240 -2.90 13.42 -14.26
C LEU A 240 -2.44 13.50 -15.72
N ASP A 241 -1.13 13.52 -15.91
CA ASP A 241 -0.47 13.52 -17.21
C ASP A 241 -0.41 12.09 -17.80
N VAL A 242 -1.57 11.58 -18.21
CA VAL A 242 -1.73 10.32 -18.97
C VAL A 242 -2.67 10.57 -20.16
N ASN A 243 -3.24 9.52 -20.79
CA ASN A 243 -4.35 9.75 -21.70
C ASN A 243 -5.48 10.50 -20.95
N PRO A 244 -5.95 11.68 -21.43
CA PRO A 244 -6.94 12.48 -20.70
C PRO A 244 -8.28 11.77 -20.43
N LEU A 245 -8.61 10.76 -21.26
CA LEU A 245 -9.80 9.92 -21.13
C LEU A 245 -9.49 8.55 -20.49
N ALA A 246 -8.26 8.33 -20.02
CA ALA A 246 -7.94 7.12 -19.27
C ALA A 246 -8.88 7.01 -18.06
N PRO A 247 -9.54 5.85 -17.88
CA PRO A 247 -10.27 5.57 -16.65
C PRO A 247 -9.28 5.48 -15.49
N THR A 248 -9.62 6.17 -14.40
CA THR A 248 -8.91 6.14 -13.13
C THR A 248 -9.82 5.59 -12.07
N TYR A 249 -9.31 4.65 -11.27
CA TYR A 249 -10.05 4.03 -10.17
C TYR A 249 -9.23 4.05 -8.89
N CYS A 250 -9.77 4.64 -7.83
CA CYS A 250 -9.23 4.52 -6.49
C CYS A 250 -9.88 3.32 -5.80
N LEU A 251 -9.07 2.46 -5.18
CA LEU A 251 -9.58 1.35 -4.39
C LEU A 251 -10.48 1.89 -3.27
N PRO A 252 -11.61 1.22 -2.98
CA PRO A 252 -12.58 1.74 -2.02
C PRO A 252 -12.03 1.71 -0.59
N SER A 253 -12.54 2.60 0.25
CA SER A 253 -12.36 2.56 1.71
C SER A 253 -13.61 2.03 2.40
N ILE A 254 -13.51 1.69 3.68
CA ILE A 254 -14.67 1.34 4.52
C ILE A 254 -15.04 2.45 5.51
N GLY A 255 -14.13 3.39 5.76
CA GLY A 255 -14.34 4.51 6.68
C GLY A 255 -13.14 5.44 6.73
N SER A 256 -13.04 6.24 7.81
CA SER A 256 -11.99 7.26 7.95
C SER A 256 -10.56 6.73 7.97
N TYR A 257 -10.32 5.58 8.60
CA TYR A 257 -8.98 5.10 8.94
C TYR A 257 -8.62 3.74 8.32
N ILE A 258 -9.50 3.16 7.50
CA ILE A 258 -9.22 1.95 6.72
C ILE A 258 -9.55 2.25 5.26
N GLY A 259 -8.49 2.43 4.46
CA GLY A 259 -8.58 2.79 3.06
C GLY A 259 -8.34 1.62 2.11
N GLY A 260 -8.22 1.96 0.82
CA GLY A 260 -8.04 0.99 -0.26
C GLY A 260 -6.67 0.32 -0.26
N ASP A 261 -5.65 0.97 0.31
CA ASP A 261 -4.33 0.40 0.59
C ASP A 261 -4.41 -0.85 1.47
N VAL A 262 -5.25 -0.80 2.51
CA VAL A 262 -5.47 -1.93 3.42
C VAL A 262 -6.34 -3.01 2.79
N LEU A 263 -7.41 -2.61 2.08
CA LEU A 263 -8.26 -3.57 1.36
C LEU A 263 -7.50 -4.35 0.29
N ALA A 264 -6.52 -3.71 -0.36
CA ALA A 264 -5.60 -4.37 -1.26
C ALA A 264 -4.82 -5.50 -0.56
N GLY A 265 -4.41 -5.32 0.70
CA GLY A 265 -3.82 -6.38 1.53
C GLY A 265 -4.72 -7.61 1.68
N ILE A 266 -6.02 -7.38 1.92
CA ILE A 266 -7.03 -8.45 2.05
C ILE A 266 -7.25 -9.17 0.72
N LEU A 267 -7.25 -8.43 -0.39
CA LEU A 267 -7.37 -8.96 -1.74
C LEU A 267 -6.16 -9.84 -2.10
N VAL A 268 -4.95 -9.32 -1.88
CA VAL A 268 -3.68 -9.97 -2.24
C VAL A 268 -3.42 -11.22 -1.40
N SER A 269 -3.68 -11.16 -0.09
CA SER A 269 -3.53 -12.32 0.80
C SER A 269 -4.52 -13.44 0.52
N GLY A 270 -5.68 -13.10 -0.06
CA GLY A 270 -6.80 -14.03 -0.22
C GLY A 270 -7.42 -14.49 1.10
N MET A 271 -7.13 -13.83 2.24
CA MET A 271 -7.64 -14.24 3.56
C MET A 271 -9.18 -14.29 3.60
N HIS A 272 -9.83 -13.41 2.84
CA HIS A 272 -11.28 -13.32 2.70
C HIS A 272 -11.92 -14.48 1.90
N LYS A 273 -11.12 -15.45 1.45
CA LYS A 273 -11.55 -16.68 0.75
C LYS A 273 -11.22 -17.95 1.52
N GLN A 274 -10.52 -17.84 2.64
CA GLN A 274 -10.03 -18.99 3.40
C GLN A 274 -11.01 -19.35 4.53
N GLU A 275 -11.05 -20.62 4.92
CA GLU A 275 -11.82 -21.07 6.10
C GLU A 275 -11.12 -20.66 7.39
N GLU A 276 -9.79 -20.70 7.39
CA GLU A 276 -8.97 -20.42 8.56
C GLU A 276 -8.97 -18.94 8.93
N THR A 277 -9.03 -18.68 10.23
CA THR A 277 -8.89 -17.32 10.75
C THR A 277 -7.47 -16.83 10.56
N SER A 278 -7.37 -15.67 9.92
CA SER A 278 -6.11 -15.02 9.57
C SER A 278 -6.06 -13.60 10.14
N LEU A 279 -4.87 -13.16 10.49
CA LEU A 279 -4.59 -11.80 10.92
C LEU A 279 -3.72 -11.09 9.87
N LEU A 280 -4.21 -9.99 9.32
CA LEU A 280 -3.42 -9.08 8.50
C LEU A 280 -3.10 -7.82 9.30
N VAL A 281 -1.84 -7.41 9.21
CA VAL A 281 -1.30 -6.26 9.93
C VAL A 281 -0.52 -5.40 8.95
N ASP A 282 -0.97 -4.16 8.78
CA ASP A 282 -0.20 -3.09 8.16
C ASP A 282 0.26 -2.14 9.27
N ILE A 283 1.57 -2.01 9.44
CA ILE A 283 2.15 -1.06 10.40
C ILE A 283 2.88 -0.03 9.56
N GLY A 284 2.42 1.20 9.59
CA GLY A 284 3.09 2.37 9.07
C GLY A 284 3.03 3.51 10.09
N THR A 285 2.70 4.70 9.62
CA THR A 285 2.38 5.84 10.50
C THR A 285 1.19 5.51 11.42
N ASN A 286 0.25 4.75 10.87
CA ASN A 286 -0.88 4.16 11.58
C ASN A 286 -0.69 2.65 11.68
N GLY A 287 -1.39 2.00 12.61
CA GLY A 287 -1.51 0.54 12.62
C GLY A 287 -2.91 0.15 12.17
N GLU A 288 -3.02 -0.59 11.08
CA GLU A 288 -4.25 -1.13 10.55
C GLU A 288 -4.25 -2.66 10.67
N PHE A 289 -5.30 -3.20 11.31
CA PHE A 289 -5.37 -4.61 11.66
C PHE A 289 -6.68 -5.21 11.19
N ILE A 290 -6.61 -6.38 10.55
CA ILE A 290 -7.75 -7.08 9.99
C ILE A 290 -7.71 -8.53 10.44
N LEU A 291 -8.80 -8.97 11.05
CA LEU A 291 -8.96 -10.32 11.54
C LEU A 291 -10.18 -10.94 10.85
N GLY A 292 -10.05 -12.17 10.41
CA GLY A 292 -11.20 -12.93 9.92
C GLY A 292 -10.87 -13.99 8.89
N ASN A 293 -11.88 -14.36 8.12
CA ASN A 293 -11.86 -15.44 7.14
C ASN A 293 -12.92 -15.16 6.03
N HIS A 294 -13.37 -16.18 5.31
CA HIS A 294 -14.37 -16.02 4.24
C HIS A 294 -15.79 -15.67 4.71
N GLU A 295 -16.14 -15.99 5.96
CA GLU A 295 -17.48 -15.76 6.53
C GLU A 295 -17.59 -14.36 7.14
N TRP A 296 -16.55 -13.90 7.82
CA TRP A 296 -16.54 -12.61 8.53
C TRP A 296 -15.17 -11.93 8.44
N LEU A 297 -15.19 -10.60 8.41
CA LEU A 297 -14.00 -9.77 8.49
C LEU A 297 -14.26 -8.61 9.45
N VAL A 298 -13.33 -8.37 10.35
CA VAL A 298 -13.34 -7.21 11.23
C VAL A 298 -12.04 -6.44 11.07
N ALA A 299 -12.12 -5.11 11.17
CA ALA A 299 -10.97 -4.25 11.07
C ALA A 299 -10.94 -3.25 12.21
N CYS A 300 -9.75 -2.86 12.63
CA CYS A 300 -9.54 -1.68 13.45
C CYS A 300 -8.30 -0.93 12.98
N ALA A 301 -8.30 0.37 13.25
CA ALA A 301 -7.12 1.21 13.09
C ALA A 301 -6.76 1.77 14.47
N GLY A 302 -5.47 1.88 14.74
CA GLY A 302 -4.94 2.40 15.99
C GLY A 302 -3.70 3.23 15.76
N ALA A 303 -3.40 4.11 16.72
CA ALA A 303 -2.13 4.80 16.74
C ALA A 303 -1.02 3.81 17.10
N ALA A 304 -0.36 3.21 16.10
CA ALA A 304 0.93 2.57 16.30
C ALA A 304 1.97 3.63 16.74
N GLY A 305 1.85 4.86 16.24
CA GLY A 305 2.72 5.98 16.61
C GLY A 305 4.06 5.92 15.88
N PRO A 306 4.71 7.07 15.62
CA PRO A 306 5.78 7.17 14.63
C PRO A 306 7.13 6.69 15.18
N ALA A 307 7.18 5.96 16.30
CA ALA A 307 8.44 5.57 16.94
C ALA A 307 9.30 4.63 16.08
N LEU A 308 8.69 3.99 15.07
CA LEU A 308 9.37 3.16 14.07
C LEU A 308 9.74 3.96 12.80
N GLU A 309 9.26 5.20 12.70
CA GLU A 309 9.59 6.12 11.61
C GLU A 309 10.80 7.00 11.96
N GLY A 310 11.55 7.41 10.92
CA GLY A 310 12.75 8.22 11.10
C GLY A 310 12.46 9.60 11.73
N GLY A 311 13.36 10.08 12.59
CA GLY A 311 13.29 11.40 13.21
C GLY A 311 12.57 11.49 14.55
N VAL A 312 11.95 10.40 15.02
CA VAL A 312 11.25 10.37 16.33
C VAL A 312 12.18 9.93 17.46
N THR A 313 13.08 8.99 17.18
CA THR A 313 14.17 8.62 18.09
C THR A 313 15.40 9.48 17.84
N GLU A 314 16.25 9.66 18.86
CA GLU A 314 17.36 10.62 18.82
C GLU A 314 18.38 10.35 17.70
N CYS A 315 18.62 9.08 17.39
CA CYS A 315 19.46 8.64 16.27
C CYS A 315 18.65 7.98 15.14
N GLY A 316 17.32 8.13 15.15
CA GLY A 316 16.42 7.50 14.19
C GLY A 316 16.45 8.19 12.83
N ILE A 317 16.63 7.41 11.77
CA ILE A 317 16.54 7.88 10.38
C ILE A 317 15.65 6.95 9.56
N ARG A 318 15.24 7.38 8.37
CA ARG A 318 14.48 6.51 7.45
C ARG A 318 15.38 5.40 6.91
N ALA A 319 14.77 4.38 6.34
CA ALA A 319 15.47 3.28 5.67
C ALA A 319 16.09 3.76 4.34
N GLU A 320 17.22 4.45 4.45
CA GLU A 320 18.01 4.99 3.34
C GLU A 320 19.48 4.58 3.48
N GLN A 321 20.29 4.86 2.45
CA GLN A 321 21.73 4.60 2.45
C GLN A 321 22.42 5.07 3.75
N GLY A 322 23.11 4.13 4.41
CA GLY A 322 23.82 4.35 5.67
C GLY A 322 22.96 4.22 6.93
N ALA A 323 21.67 3.87 6.82
CA ALA A 323 20.87 3.51 7.97
C ALA A 323 21.20 2.11 8.47
N VAL A 324 21.37 1.97 9.78
CA VAL A 324 21.55 0.68 10.45
C VAL A 324 20.22 -0.07 10.40
N ASP A 325 20.22 -1.22 9.71
CA ASP A 325 19.02 -2.00 9.38
C ASP A 325 18.93 -3.36 10.08
N HIS A 326 20.06 -3.92 10.53
CA HIS A 326 20.15 -5.13 11.35
C HIS A 326 21.16 -4.95 12.48
N VAL A 327 20.87 -5.47 13.66
CA VAL A 327 21.77 -5.45 14.83
C VAL A 327 21.77 -6.78 15.55
N GLU A 328 22.94 -7.24 15.96
CA GLU A 328 23.14 -8.40 16.84
C GLU A 328 24.01 -7.99 18.02
N ILE A 329 23.66 -8.44 19.22
CA ILE A 329 24.45 -8.22 20.43
C ILE A 329 24.80 -9.59 21.01
N ASP A 330 26.08 -9.86 21.22
CA ASP A 330 26.49 -11.11 21.85
C ASP A 330 26.47 -11.06 23.39
N SER A 331 26.76 -12.19 24.02
CA SER A 331 26.78 -12.32 25.49
C SER A 331 27.85 -11.47 26.18
N GLU A 332 28.87 -11.00 25.46
CA GLU A 332 29.89 -10.07 25.96
C GLU A 332 29.48 -8.60 25.71
N HIS A 333 28.28 -8.38 25.17
CA HIS A 333 27.71 -7.10 24.76
C HIS A 333 28.48 -6.42 23.61
N SER A 334 29.17 -7.21 22.78
CA SER A 334 29.75 -6.72 21.53
C SER A 334 28.66 -6.59 20.47
N VAL A 335 28.67 -5.47 19.75
CA VAL A 335 27.66 -5.12 18.75
C VAL A 335 28.16 -5.46 17.35
N ARG A 336 27.35 -6.19 16.58
CA ARG A 336 27.49 -6.31 15.12
C ARG A 336 26.28 -5.67 14.46
N TYR A 337 26.49 -5.01 13.33
CA TYR A 337 25.41 -4.35 12.61
C TYR A 337 25.66 -4.34 11.09
N THR A 338 24.59 -4.17 10.32
CA THR A 338 24.66 -3.86 8.89
C THR A 338 24.08 -2.49 8.61
N THR A 339 24.39 -1.94 7.44
CA THR A 339 23.78 -0.71 6.95
C THR A 339 23.26 -0.89 5.52
N ILE A 340 22.21 -0.14 5.19
CA ILE A 340 21.68 -0.09 3.82
C ILE A 340 22.79 0.41 2.87
N ASP A 341 22.96 -0.33 1.77
CA ASP A 341 24.01 -0.18 0.75
C ASP A 341 25.45 -0.32 1.27
N ASN A 342 25.65 -0.88 2.46
CA ASN A 342 26.96 -0.97 3.13
C ASN A 342 27.67 0.39 3.25
N ALA A 343 26.90 1.49 3.31
CA ALA A 343 27.46 2.82 3.46
C ALA A 343 27.79 3.11 4.94
N PRO A 344 28.68 4.07 5.23
CA PRO A 344 28.99 4.48 6.61
C PRO A 344 27.72 4.83 7.41
N ALA A 345 27.67 4.39 8.67
CA ALA A 345 26.47 4.49 9.48
C ALA A 345 26.12 5.96 9.81
N ARG A 346 24.85 6.33 9.61
CA ARG A 346 24.33 7.70 9.84
C ARG A 346 23.28 7.78 10.93
N GLY A 347 22.61 6.66 11.21
CA GLY A 347 21.53 6.54 12.17
C GLY A 347 20.91 5.15 12.09
N ILE A 348 19.79 4.95 12.78
CA ILE A 348 19.10 3.67 12.91
C ILE A 348 17.73 3.75 12.23
N CYS A 349 17.38 2.81 11.36
CA CYS A 349 16.03 2.74 10.81
C CYS A 349 15.09 1.84 11.63
N GLY A 350 13.81 1.79 11.26
CA GLY A 350 12.79 1.05 12.01
C GLY A 350 13.12 -0.43 12.26
N SER A 351 13.66 -1.15 11.27
CA SER A 351 14.07 -2.56 11.45
C SER A 351 15.20 -2.68 12.47
N GLY A 352 16.22 -1.83 12.37
CA GLY A 352 17.32 -1.77 13.34
C GLY A 352 16.86 -1.45 14.75
N LEU A 353 15.86 -0.55 14.92
CA LEU A 353 15.29 -0.25 16.24
C LEU A 353 14.60 -1.48 16.87
N ILE A 354 13.92 -2.30 16.07
CA ILE A 354 13.28 -3.53 16.55
C ILE A 354 14.34 -4.58 16.95
N ASP A 355 15.38 -4.77 16.13
CA ASP A 355 16.50 -5.67 16.47
C ASP A 355 17.19 -5.23 17.75
N ILE A 356 17.55 -3.95 17.86
CA ILE A 356 18.19 -3.42 19.07
C ILE A 356 17.35 -3.71 20.30
N LEU A 357 16.04 -3.47 20.25
CA LEU A 357 15.18 -3.72 21.41
C LEU A 357 15.11 -5.21 21.77
N ALA A 358 15.03 -6.09 20.76
CA ALA A 358 15.03 -7.53 20.94
C ALA A 358 16.36 -8.02 21.53
N GLU A 359 17.48 -7.59 20.98
CA GLU A 359 18.83 -7.98 21.39
C GLU A 359 19.18 -7.48 22.79
N LEU A 360 18.85 -6.23 23.12
CA LEU A 360 19.01 -5.70 24.48
C LEU A 360 18.22 -6.53 25.50
N PHE A 361 17.02 -6.98 25.12
CA PHE A 361 16.16 -7.79 25.99
C PHE A 361 16.70 -9.21 26.14
N LEU A 362 17.03 -9.90 25.05
CA LEU A 362 17.57 -11.25 25.07
C LEU A 362 18.91 -11.33 25.81
N ASN A 363 19.75 -10.29 25.69
CA ASN A 363 21.02 -10.15 26.43
C ASN A 363 20.85 -9.52 27.82
N GLY A 364 19.63 -9.15 28.25
CA GLY A 364 19.32 -8.71 29.63
C GLY A 364 20.03 -7.42 30.04
N ILE A 365 20.43 -6.66 29.03
CA ILE A 365 20.86 -5.28 29.18
C ILE A 365 19.65 -4.44 29.60
N ILE A 366 18.45 -4.82 29.14
CA ILE A 366 17.18 -4.32 29.65
C ILE A 366 16.34 -5.42 30.29
N ASP A 367 15.49 -5.04 31.24
CA ASP A 367 14.50 -5.91 31.87
C ASP A 367 13.19 -6.02 31.06
N ARG A 368 12.23 -6.78 31.57
CA ARG A 368 10.90 -6.93 30.95
C ARG A 368 10.08 -5.64 30.93
N ALA A 369 10.39 -4.66 31.78
CA ALA A 369 9.80 -3.33 31.75
C ALA A 369 10.54 -2.38 30.79
N ALA A 370 11.47 -2.93 29.99
CA ALA A 370 12.33 -2.24 29.05
C ALA A 370 13.20 -1.15 29.70
N ARG A 371 13.69 -1.40 30.91
CA ARG A 371 14.63 -0.53 31.62
C ARG A 371 16.02 -1.13 31.65
N PHE A 372 17.04 -0.29 31.47
CA PHE A 372 18.42 -0.72 31.64
C PHE A 372 18.67 -1.27 33.05
N THR A 373 19.27 -2.47 33.13
CA THR A 373 19.43 -3.22 34.38
C THR A 373 20.55 -2.70 35.27
N ASP A 374 21.51 -1.96 34.71
CA ASP A 374 22.67 -1.40 35.38
C ASP A 374 22.57 0.13 35.62
N GLY A 375 21.41 0.72 35.32
CA GLY A 375 21.15 2.14 35.53
C GLY A 375 21.78 3.07 34.48
N ARG A 376 22.30 2.56 33.35
CA ARG A 376 22.67 3.41 32.22
C ARG A 376 21.44 4.06 31.59
N GLU A 377 21.64 5.18 30.90
CA GLU A 377 20.57 5.91 30.18
C GLU A 377 20.60 5.69 28.66
N ARG A 378 21.70 5.15 28.12
CA ARG A 378 21.88 4.88 26.69
C ARG A 378 22.83 3.72 26.43
N PHE A 379 22.67 3.07 25.27
CA PHE A 379 23.52 1.99 24.79
C PHE A 379 24.06 2.36 23.39
N ILE A 380 25.38 2.29 23.21
CA ILE A 380 26.04 2.67 21.95
C ILE A 380 25.92 1.49 20.97
N ILE A 381 25.45 1.78 19.75
CA ILE A 381 25.32 0.83 18.65
C ILE A 381 26.49 0.98 17.69
N VAL A 382 26.81 2.23 17.32
CA VAL A 382 27.96 2.53 16.46
C VAL A 382 28.87 3.54 17.15
N PRO A 383 30.14 3.18 17.40
CA PRO A 383 31.13 4.11 17.91
C PRO A 383 31.36 5.30 16.97
N ALA A 384 31.76 6.45 17.53
CA ALA A 384 31.97 7.67 16.75
C ALA A 384 32.96 7.55 15.58
N HIS A 385 33.98 6.68 15.70
CA HIS A 385 35.00 6.51 14.66
C HIS A 385 34.54 5.63 13.48
N GLU A 386 33.41 4.94 13.61
CA GLU A 386 32.82 4.08 12.57
C GLU A 386 31.61 4.75 11.89
N SER A 387 31.11 5.86 12.44
CA SER A 387 29.97 6.58 11.87
C SER A 387 30.40 7.61 10.82
N ALA A 388 29.48 7.93 9.91
CA ALA A 388 29.70 8.86 8.82
C ALA A 388 30.03 10.30 9.28
N GLU A 389 29.50 10.69 10.45
CA GLU A 389 29.55 12.06 10.96
C GLU A 389 30.48 12.21 12.17
N GLY A 390 31.25 11.16 12.53
CA GLY A 390 32.18 11.23 13.66
C GLY A 390 31.49 11.33 15.02
N ARG A 391 30.21 10.90 15.12
CA ARG A 391 29.39 10.92 16.34
C ARG A 391 28.87 9.54 16.71
N GLU A 392 28.69 9.28 18.00
CA GLU A 392 28.11 8.02 18.47
C GLU A 392 26.66 7.88 17.98
N ILE A 393 26.31 6.70 17.50
CA ILE A 393 24.91 6.31 17.22
C ILE A 393 24.49 5.39 18.36
N PHE A 394 23.43 5.75 19.07
CA PHE A 394 23.00 5.07 20.29
C PHE A 394 21.48 4.96 20.36
N ILE A 395 21.00 4.11 21.28
CA ILE A 395 19.60 4.05 21.70
C ILE A 395 19.50 4.52 23.16
N SER A 396 18.58 5.42 23.46
CA SER A 396 18.36 5.92 24.83
C SER A 396 17.18 5.25 25.54
N GLN A 397 17.11 5.39 26.86
CA GLN A 397 15.96 4.94 27.64
C GLN A 397 14.66 5.65 27.22
N LYS A 398 14.77 6.90 26.73
CA LYS A 398 13.65 7.66 26.18
C LYS A 398 13.16 7.05 24.87
N ASP A 399 14.08 6.68 23.98
CA ASP A 399 13.76 6.01 22.72
C ASP A 399 13.09 4.65 22.98
N ILE A 400 13.67 3.82 23.86
CA ILE A 400 13.10 2.54 24.29
C ILE A 400 11.69 2.74 24.85
N SER A 401 11.50 3.74 25.71
CA SER A 401 10.18 4.06 26.25
C SER A 401 9.17 4.46 25.17
N SER A 402 9.63 5.08 24.08
CA SER A 402 8.79 5.42 22.92
C SER A 402 8.39 4.19 22.13
N LEU A 403 9.35 3.32 21.81
CA LEU A 403 9.11 2.05 21.14
C LEU A 403 8.12 1.17 21.92
N MET A 404 8.24 1.13 23.25
CA MET A 404 7.32 0.37 24.10
C MET A 404 5.89 0.92 24.09
N ARG A 405 5.68 2.22 23.86
CA ARG A 405 4.32 2.76 23.67
C ARG A 405 3.73 2.29 22.35
N THR A 406 4.52 2.36 21.27
CA THR A 406 4.11 1.88 19.95
C THR A 406 3.77 0.40 19.97
N LYS A 407 4.70 -0.43 20.43
CA LYS A 407 4.49 -1.87 20.57
C LYS A 407 3.31 -2.20 21.48
N GLY A 408 3.16 -1.47 22.59
CA GLY A 408 2.06 -1.66 23.52
C GLY A 408 0.70 -1.35 22.89
N ALA A 409 0.61 -0.28 22.08
CA ALA A 409 -0.62 0.11 21.41
C ALA A 409 -1.03 -0.90 20.33
N VAL A 410 -0.07 -1.39 19.53
CA VAL A 410 -0.30 -2.44 18.53
C VAL A 410 -0.83 -3.71 19.19
N ASN A 411 -0.13 -4.22 20.19
CA ASN A 411 -0.52 -5.47 20.87
C ASN A 411 -1.88 -5.32 21.60
N ALA A 412 -2.15 -4.18 22.22
CA ALA A 412 -3.44 -3.91 22.84
C ALA A 412 -4.59 -3.84 21.83
N ALA A 413 -4.38 -3.21 20.67
CA ALA A 413 -5.37 -3.15 19.60
C ALA A 413 -5.71 -4.56 19.08
N LEU A 414 -4.69 -5.41 18.90
CA LEU A 414 -4.88 -6.80 18.49
C LEU A 414 -5.63 -7.61 19.55
N GLU A 415 -5.26 -7.51 20.83
CA GLU A 415 -5.98 -8.17 21.93
C GLU A 415 -7.45 -7.76 21.98
N VAL A 416 -7.74 -6.46 21.90
CA VAL A 416 -9.11 -5.95 21.90
C VAL A 416 -9.87 -6.48 20.68
N LEU A 417 -9.27 -6.50 19.49
CA LEU A 417 -9.92 -6.99 18.27
C LEU A 417 -10.27 -8.47 18.37
N ILE A 418 -9.33 -9.30 18.83
CA ILE A 418 -9.49 -10.75 19.01
C ILE A 418 -10.57 -11.06 20.06
N GLU A 419 -10.52 -10.41 21.21
CA GLU A 419 -11.52 -10.60 22.27
C GLU A 419 -12.91 -10.10 21.86
N SER A 420 -13.00 -9.01 21.09
CA SER A 420 -14.28 -8.44 20.62
C SER A 420 -15.07 -9.39 19.73
N VAL A 421 -14.40 -10.32 19.04
CA VAL A 421 -15.04 -11.35 18.21
C VAL A 421 -15.07 -12.73 18.89
N GLY A 422 -14.62 -12.83 20.15
CA GLY A 422 -14.59 -14.09 20.91
C GLY A 422 -13.59 -15.12 20.37
N CYS A 423 -12.59 -14.68 19.60
CA CYS A 423 -11.52 -15.52 19.07
C CYS A 423 -10.41 -15.68 20.12
N ARG A 424 -9.64 -16.75 20.03
CA ARG A 424 -8.43 -16.97 20.83
C ARG A 424 -7.17 -16.84 19.98
N TRP A 425 -6.05 -16.46 20.60
CA TRP A 425 -4.78 -16.31 19.89
C TRP A 425 -4.35 -17.59 19.16
N GLU A 426 -4.64 -18.76 19.72
CA GLU A 426 -4.29 -20.06 19.13
C GLU A 426 -5.15 -20.42 17.92
N GLU A 427 -6.25 -19.71 17.69
CA GLU A 427 -7.15 -19.91 16.54
C GLU A 427 -6.69 -19.12 15.31
N ILE A 428 -5.73 -18.21 15.47
CA ILE A 428 -5.11 -17.50 14.35
C ILE A 428 -4.14 -18.45 13.67
N VAL A 429 -4.53 -18.94 12.50
CA VAL A 429 -3.73 -19.90 11.74
C VAL A 429 -2.67 -19.20 10.92
N LYS A 430 -3.01 -18.07 10.27
CA LYS A 430 -2.11 -17.34 9.38
C LYS A 430 -1.94 -15.89 9.79
N PHE A 431 -0.76 -15.37 9.55
CA PHE A 431 -0.41 -13.98 9.77
C PHE A 431 0.16 -13.38 8.50
N TYR A 432 -0.32 -12.19 8.15
CA TYR A 432 0.09 -11.44 6.97
C TYR A 432 0.65 -10.08 7.40
N ALA A 433 1.92 -9.85 7.15
CA ALA A 433 2.56 -8.54 7.33
C ALA A 433 2.55 -7.76 6.01
N ALA A 434 1.84 -6.63 6.00
CA ALA A 434 1.74 -5.72 4.86
C ALA A 434 2.52 -4.42 5.10
N GLY A 435 2.61 -3.60 4.05
CA GLY A 435 3.23 -2.29 4.10
C GLY A 435 4.76 -2.32 4.10
N ALA A 436 5.35 -1.12 4.12
CA ALA A 436 6.81 -0.96 4.08
C ALA A 436 7.48 -1.64 5.29
N PHE A 437 6.88 -1.53 6.48
CA PHE A 437 7.41 -2.21 7.65
C PHE A 437 7.21 -3.72 7.60
N GLY A 438 6.06 -4.23 7.11
CA GLY A 438 5.86 -5.66 6.97
C GLY A 438 6.87 -6.34 6.03
N GLN A 439 7.44 -5.59 5.09
CA GLN A 439 8.50 -6.08 4.21
C GLN A 439 9.86 -6.23 4.90
N TYR A 440 10.27 -5.22 5.68
CA TYR A 440 11.64 -5.11 6.20
C TYR A 440 11.77 -5.47 7.69
N LEU A 441 10.67 -5.55 8.44
CA LEU A 441 10.72 -5.85 9.86
C LEU A 441 11.26 -7.27 10.12
N PRO A 442 12.29 -7.41 10.97
CA PRO A 442 12.84 -8.71 11.34
C PRO A 442 11.81 -9.50 12.13
N LEU A 443 11.37 -10.63 11.56
CA LEU A 443 10.25 -11.42 12.08
C LEU A 443 10.51 -11.90 13.51
N GLU A 444 11.68 -12.48 13.74
CA GLU A 444 12.07 -13.00 15.06
C GLU A 444 12.15 -11.90 16.11
N SER A 445 12.69 -10.73 15.76
CA SER A 445 12.81 -9.60 16.68
C SER A 445 11.45 -8.99 16.99
N ALA A 446 10.57 -8.87 15.99
CA ALA A 446 9.18 -8.41 16.17
C ALA A 446 8.38 -9.34 17.11
N ILE A 447 8.55 -10.66 17.01
CA ILE A 447 7.97 -11.63 17.96
C ILE A 447 8.63 -11.48 19.33
N THR A 448 9.95 -11.35 19.39
CA THR A 448 10.74 -11.25 20.63
C THR A 448 10.32 -10.06 21.50
N ILE A 449 9.95 -8.94 20.87
CA ILE A 449 9.47 -7.76 21.60
C ILE A 449 7.95 -7.78 21.82
N GLY A 450 7.24 -8.74 21.23
CA GLY A 450 5.79 -8.88 21.30
C GLY A 450 5.00 -7.91 20.41
N LEU A 451 5.61 -7.43 19.33
CA LEU A 451 4.92 -6.63 18.31
C LEU A 451 4.04 -7.52 17.43
N TYR A 452 4.54 -8.71 17.08
CA TYR A 452 3.81 -9.74 16.33
C TYR A 452 3.45 -10.92 17.22
N PRO A 453 2.37 -11.66 16.92
CA PRO A 453 2.05 -12.89 17.65
C PRO A 453 3.13 -13.96 17.42
N ASP A 454 3.32 -14.82 18.42
CA ASP A 454 4.24 -15.96 18.30
C ASP A 454 3.55 -17.16 17.65
N LEU A 455 3.61 -17.20 16.32
CA LEU A 455 3.03 -18.27 15.49
C LEU A 455 4.14 -19.12 14.84
N PRO A 456 3.79 -20.30 14.30
CA PRO A 456 4.70 -21.05 13.42
C PRO A 456 5.16 -20.18 12.25
N ARG A 457 6.47 -20.20 11.96
CA ARG A 457 7.09 -19.24 11.02
C ARG A 457 6.60 -19.45 9.59
N GLU A 458 6.26 -20.68 9.24
CA GLU A 458 5.65 -21.06 7.98
C GLU A 458 4.25 -20.45 7.76
N HIS A 459 3.59 -19.99 8.83
CA HIS A 459 2.28 -19.35 8.77
C HIS A 459 2.36 -17.83 8.75
N MET A 460 3.56 -17.24 8.89
CA MET A 460 3.78 -15.81 8.91
C MET A 460 4.34 -15.36 7.56
N MET A 461 3.47 -14.76 6.75
CA MET A 461 3.76 -14.35 5.38
C MET A 461 3.97 -12.84 5.30
N ARG A 462 4.96 -12.42 4.52
CA ARG A 462 5.17 -11.01 4.18
C ARG A 462 4.54 -10.73 2.82
N LEU A 463 3.64 -9.75 2.72
CA LEU A 463 3.00 -9.37 1.46
C LEU A 463 3.79 -8.31 0.69
N GLY A 464 4.69 -7.58 1.35
CA GLY A 464 5.35 -6.41 0.76
C GLY A 464 4.37 -5.25 0.56
N ASN A 465 4.53 -4.49 -0.52
CA ASN A 465 3.59 -3.44 -0.92
C ASN A 465 2.34 -4.05 -1.55
N SER A 466 1.45 -4.54 -0.69
CA SER A 466 0.15 -5.08 -1.09
C SER A 466 -0.76 -4.02 -1.69
N SER A 467 -0.64 -2.74 -1.32
CA SER A 467 -1.40 -1.63 -1.91
C SER A 467 -1.17 -1.53 -3.42
N GLY A 468 0.11 -1.51 -3.83
CA GLY A 468 0.51 -1.50 -5.24
C GLY A 468 0.11 -2.76 -6.00
N GLU A 469 0.28 -3.95 -5.39
CA GLU A 469 -0.11 -5.21 -6.03
C GLU A 469 -1.64 -5.31 -6.16
N GLY A 470 -2.42 -4.92 -5.16
CA GLY A 470 -3.88 -4.89 -5.26
C GLY A 470 -4.34 -3.89 -6.31
N ALA A 471 -3.73 -2.70 -6.39
CA ALA A 471 -3.99 -1.76 -7.48
C ALA A 471 -3.67 -2.37 -8.85
N ARG A 472 -2.61 -3.18 -8.98
CA ARG A 472 -2.30 -3.93 -10.21
C ARG A 472 -3.38 -4.96 -10.54
N GLN A 473 -3.81 -5.77 -9.59
CA GLN A 473 -4.87 -6.77 -9.81
C GLN A 473 -6.18 -6.11 -10.23
N VAL A 474 -6.55 -5.01 -9.57
CA VAL A 474 -7.76 -4.23 -9.85
C VAL A 474 -7.65 -3.47 -11.18
N LEU A 475 -6.45 -3.04 -11.61
CA LEU A 475 -6.23 -2.50 -12.95
C LEU A 475 -6.47 -3.57 -14.03
N LEU A 476 -5.99 -4.79 -13.78
CA LEU A 476 -5.93 -5.87 -14.77
C LEU A 476 -7.16 -6.75 -14.83
N SER A 477 -8.08 -6.69 -13.85
CA SER A 477 -9.24 -7.57 -13.81
C SER A 477 -10.50 -6.93 -13.26
N ASN A 478 -11.58 -7.07 -14.02
CA ASN A 478 -12.91 -6.65 -13.60
C ASN A 478 -13.47 -7.49 -12.45
N GLU A 479 -13.12 -8.78 -12.42
CA GLU A 479 -13.45 -9.64 -11.29
C GLU A 479 -12.82 -9.09 -10.01
N LYS A 480 -11.55 -8.69 -10.07
CA LYS A 480 -10.81 -8.12 -8.93
C LYS A 480 -11.38 -6.77 -8.48
N ARG A 481 -11.83 -5.92 -9.41
CA ARG A 481 -12.59 -4.69 -9.09
C ARG A 481 -13.85 -4.99 -8.28
N ARG A 482 -14.63 -5.99 -8.69
CA ARG A 482 -15.83 -6.39 -7.93
C ARG A 482 -15.49 -7.06 -6.60
N GLU A 483 -14.45 -7.88 -6.59
CA GLU A 483 -13.96 -8.58 -5.40
C GLU A 483 -13.59 -7.58 -4.30
N ILE A 484 -12.86 -6.51 -4.63
CA ILE A 484 -12.48 -5.51 -3.62
C ILE A 484 -13.67 -4.69 -3.10
N GLU A 485 -14.67 -4.42 -3.94
CA GLU A 485 -15.93 -3.79 -3.50
C GLU A 485 -16.75 -4.72 -2.61
N GLN A 486 -16.75 -6.03 -2.87
CA GLN A 486 -17.38 -7.03 -2.00
C GLN A 486 -16.65 -7.14 -0.66
N ILE A 487 -15.31 -7.13 -0.67
CA ILE A 487 -14.50 -7.09 0.55
C ILE A 487 -14.88 -5.87 1.39
N ALA A 488 -14.93 -4.68 0.79
CA ALA A 488 -15.30 -3.45 1.48
C ALA A 488 -16.66 -3.55 2.18
N ASN A 489 -17.65 -4.17 1.53
CA ASN A 489 -19.00 -4.35 2.08
C ASN A 489 -19.10 -5.40 3.19
N LYS A 490 -18.14 -6.31 3.32
CA LYS A 490 -18.14 -7.38 4.34
C LYS A 490 -17.47 -6.97 5.65
N ILE A 491 -16.61 -5.95 5.64
CA ILE A 491 -15.81 -5.62 6.80
C ILE A 491 -16.63 -4.82 7.82
N THR A 492 -16.55 -5.26 9.08
CA THR A 492 -17.06 -4.49 10.22
C THR A 492 -15.92 -3.75 10.89
N TYR A 493 -15.99 -2.41 10.93
CA TYR A 493 -14.98 -1.58 11.58
C TYR A 493 -15.26 -1.41 13.08
N PHE A 494 -14.25 -1.66 13.92
CA PHE A 494 -14.27 -1.46 15.35
C PHE A 494 -13.52 -0.18 15.73
N GLU A 495 -14.26 0.82 16.23
CA GLU A 495 -13.69 2.07 16.72
C GLU A 495 -12.96 1.87 18.05
N MET A 496 -11.63 1.96 18.02
CA MET A 496 -10.78 1.72 19.20
C MET A 496 -10.82 2.88 20.19
N ASN A 497 -11.05 4.12 19.73
CA ASN A 497 -11.02 5.32 20.58
C ASN A 497 -12.09 5.31 21.69
N ALA A 498 -13.19 4.58 21.50
CA ALA A 498 -14.28 4.48 22.46
C ALA A 498 -14.24 3.18 23.30
N ASN A 499 -13.22 2.33 23.12
CA ASN A 499 -13.20 1.02 23.76
C ASN A 499 -12.54 1.08 25.15
N ASN A 500 -13.35 0.85 26.19
CA ASN A 500 -12.89 0.87 27.59
C ASN A 500 -11.83 -0.20 27.91
N MET A 501 -11.77 -1.30 27.14
CA MET A 501 -10.79 -2.37 27.36
C MET A 501 -9.39 -2.01 26.85
N PHE A 502 -9.27 -1.05 25.93
CA PHE A 502 -7.99 -0.72 25.29
C PHE A 502 -6.93 -0.32 26.31
N MET A 503 -7.27 0.53 27.27
CA MET A 503 -6.32 1.01 28.28
C MET A 503 -5.87 -0.11 29.23
N ASP A 504 -6.77 -1.03 29.58
CA ASP A 504 -6.44 -2.18 30.41
C ASP A 504 -5.45 -3.11 29.69
N LYS A 505 -5.72 -3.43 28.41
CA LYS A 505 -4.81 -4.20 27.56
C LYS A 505 -3.47 -3.50 27.39
N TYR A 506 -3.49 -2.21 27.05
CA TYR A 506 -2.30 -1.40 26.85
C TYR A 506 -1.34 -1.42 28.04
N CYS A 507 -1.84 -1.42 29.27
CA CYS A 507 -0.99 -1.52 30.45
C CYS A 507 -0.25 -2.86 30.53
N GLY A 508 -0.91 -3.97 30.22
CA GLY A 508 -0.31 -5.31 30.14
C GLY A 508 0.63 -5.47 28.93
N SER A 509 0.34 -4.78 27.83
CA SER A 509 1.11 -4.81 26.60
C SER A 509 2.41 -3.99 26.65
N ARG A 510 2.66 -3.23 27.71
CA ARG A 510 3.90 -2.42 27.89
C ARG A 510 5.10 -3.17 28.47
N PHE A 511 5.06 -4.49 28.48
CA PHE A 511 6.17 -5.36 28.88
C PHE A 511 6.70 -6.17 27.69
N LEU A 512 7.93 -6.66 27.80
CA LEU A 512 8.59 -7.50 26.80
C LEU A 512 8.50 -9.00 27.15
N PRO A 513 8.11 -9.86 26.19
CA PRO A 513 7.28 -9.54 25.02
C PRO A 513 5.85 -9.15 25.43
N HIS A 514 5.40 -9.57 26.61
CA HIS A 514 4.08 -9.24 27.17
C HIS A 514 4.10 -9.55 28.68
N THR A 515 3.10 -9.10 29.44
CA THR A 515 2.94 -9.52 30.85
C THR A 515 2.66 -11.02 30.97
N ASN A 516 1.74 -11.52 30.13
CA ASN A 516 1.49 -12.94 29.94
C ASN A 516 2.52 -13.57 28.98
N MET A 517 3.48 -14.33 29.52
CA MET A 517 4.54 -15.00 28.76
C MET A 517 4.04 -16.20 27.95
N ASP A 518 2.88 -16.76 28.28
CA ASP A 518 2.41 -17.98 27.63
C ASP A 518 1.91 -17.71 26.20
N LEU A 519 1.69 -16.44 25.85
CA LEU A 519 1.47 -15.99 24.46
C LEU A 519 2.74 -16.02 23.59
N PHE A 520 3.92 -16.16 24.20
CA PHE A 520 5.22 -16.08 23.52
C PHE A 520 6.14 -17.27 23.92
N PRO A 521 5.72 -18.50 23.62
CA PRO A 521 6.47 -19.71 24.01
C PRO A 521 7.89 -19.75 23.45
N SER A 522 8.12 -19.30 22.21
CA SER A 522 9.47 -19.31 21.60
C SER A 522 10.41 -18.33 22.30
N VAL A 523 9.90 -17.19 22.75
CA VAL A 523 10.68 -16.19 23.50
C VAL A 523 11.01 -16.70 24.90
N LYS A 524 10.05 -17.37 25.54
CA LYS A 524 10.25 -18.02 26.85
C LYS A 524 11.37 -19.05 26.79
N GLU A 525 11.43 -19.84 25.72
CA GLU A 525 12.51 -20.81 25.46
C GLU A 525 13.87 -20.11 25.28
N LYS A 526 13.96 -19.08 24.42
CA LYS A 526 15.19 -18.30 24.22
C LYS A 526 15.75 -17.73 25.54
N LEU A 527 14.87 -17.18 26.38
CA LEU A 527 15.26 -16.65 27.69
C LEU A 527 15.72 -17.74 28.66
N ALA A 528 15.11 -18.92 28.63
CA ALA A 528 15.48 -20.05 29.48
C ALA A 528 16.88 -20.59 29.13
N VAL A 529 17.18 -20.75 27.83
CA VAL A 529 18.51 -21.14 27.34
C VAL A 529 19.59 -20.20 27.88
N ARG A 530 19.36 -18.88 27.73
CA ARG A 530 20.28 -17.86 28.23
C ARG A 530 20.47 -17.88 29.75
N GLN A 531 19.41 -18.13 30.53
CA GLN A 531 19.52 -18.27 31.99
C GLN A 531 20.27 -19.55 32.41
N SER A 532 20.24 -20.59 31.57
CA SER A 532 20.93 -21.86 31.84
C SER A 532 22.41 -21.87 31.46
N GLY A 533 22.91 -20.86 30.72
CA GLY A 533 24.33 -20.70 30.39
C GLY A 533 24.89 -21.78 29.45
N PHE A 534 24.02 -22.47 28.71
CA PHE A 534 24.37 -23.49 27.72
C PHE A 534 24.22 -22.96 26.30
#